data_AF-T2GK22-F1
#
_entry.id   AF-T2GK22-F1
#
_cell.length_a   1.000
_cell.length_b   1.000
_cell.length_c   1.000
_cell.angle_alpha   90.00
_cell.angle_beta   90.00
_cell.angle_gamma   90.00
#
_symmetry.space_group_name_H-M   'P 1'
#
loop_
_entity.id
_entity.type
_entity.pdbx_description
1 polymer ?
#
loop_
_entity_poly.entity_id
_entity_poly.type
_entity_poly.pdbx_seq_one_letter_code
_entity_poly.pdbx_strand_id
1 'polypeptide(L)'
;MSGGFRILEEIVGEILEVEGVEGVIVTDSSGSILYSRGASSGNLGSMASVMADASGKLLKRAGQGDYQSAVIEFPDGKMVLLNDDLHLLVLADKRSNLGKVILLARRVMERLSDPEILHELEYVKEESSAAGIKSTMEPEAGITPQSEGSEASITSESAGSDVSGIPEGDEINVTIAEQKPEATGQKQDPVHDISTGVVHEQVEILKKPEIEKPEPLEEKIEKPMVEDKFKGSLQSQAIPEVRPPLSLPELKSIDVPSDPEAQKETALLIYEHILLAMSIGASKIMGVAPAGGMLRKSLPHDECPITLEGVGVLSNASVDFKKLRENISAAGYGLEEIKRDMEIIIISITENYGRVMGYGAFRGMIRPEFTAIYMAYRDAMDELGITETIHPELRQIWD
;
A
#
# COMPACT_ATOMS: atom_id res chain seq x y z
N MET A 1 19.59 34.92 -9.90
CA MET A 1 19.53 33.46 -9.66
C MET A 1 20.52 33.18 -8.55
N SER A 2 20.06 32.60 -7.44
CA SER A 2 20.91 32.18 -6.32
C SER A 2 21.81 31.00 -6.72
N GLY A 3 22.88 30.75 -5.96
CA GLY A 3 23.84 29.66 -6.23
C GLY A 3 23.18 28.29 -6.27
N GLY A 4 22.39 27.96 -5.22
CA GLY A 4 21.74 26.66 -5.08
C GLY A 4 20.79 26.29 -6.23
N PHE A 5 20.16 27.26 -6.93
CA PHE A 5 19.31 26.94 -8.08
C PHE A 5 20.11 26.34 -9.25
N ARG A 6 21.35 26.80 -9.47
CA ARG A 6 22.23 26.23 -10.51
C ARG A 6 22.71 24.84 -10.14
N ILE A 7 22.96 24.60 -8.86
CA ILE A 7 23.42 23.29 -8.35
C ILE A 7 22.29 22.26 -8.47
N LEU A 8 21.05 22.62 -8.12
CA LEU A 8 19.88 21.78 -8.41
C LEU A 8 19.71 21.52 -9.91
N GLU A 9 19.86 22.54 -10.77
CA GLU A 9 19.74 22.39 -12.23
C GLU A 9 20.81 21.44 -12.81
N GLU A 10 22.06 21.52 -12.32
CA GLU A 10 23.16 20.63 -12.72
C GLU A 10 22.93 19.18 -12.23
N ILE A 11 22.55 19.02 -10.96
CA ILE A 11 22.31 17.69 -10.36
C ILE A 11 21.12 16.99 -11.02
N VAL A 12 20.01 17.72 -11.27
CA VAL A 12 18.77 17.17 -11.83
C VAL A 12 18.83 17.02 -13.36
N GLY A 13 19.72 17.76 -14.04
CA GLY A 13 19.86 17.77 -15.49
C GLY A 13 20.00 16.38 -16.12
N GLU A 14 20.78 15.48 -15.50
CA GLU A 14 20.99 14.10 -15.96
C GLU A 14 19.70 13.28 -16.11
N ILE A 15 18.64 13.59 -15.33
CA ILE A 15 17.34 12.91 -15.43
C ILE A 15 16.54 13.43 -16.63
N LEU A 16 16.61 14.73 -16.91
CA LEU A 16 15.87 15.38 -17.99
C LEU A 16 16.42 15.02 -19.39
N GLU A 17 17.64 14.49 -19.47
CA GLU A 17 18.21 13.91 -20.71
C GLU A 17 17.68 12.49 -21.02
N VAL A 18 16.87 11.89 -20.15
CA VAL A 18 16.28 10.58 -20.40
C VAL A 18 15.09 10.69 -21.35
N GLU A 19 15.15 9.97 -22.48
CA GLU A 19 14.04 9.88 -23.41
C GLU A 19 12.73 9.44 -22.71
N GLY A 20 11.68 10.25 -22.89
CA GLY A 20 10.39 10.08 -22.26
C GLY A 20 10.27 10.66 -20.85
N VAL A 21 11.28 11.32 -20.27
CA VAL A 21 11.08 12.14 -19.06
C VAL A 21 10.46 13.49 -19.44
N GLU A 22 9.34 13.82 -18.80
CA GLU A 22 8.54 15.02 -19.06
C GLU A 22 8.82 16.12 -18.03
N GLY A 23 9.22 15.77 -16.81
CA GLY A 23 9.58 16.75 -15.79
C GLY A 23 10.18 16.17 -14.53
N VAL A 24 10.81 17.04 -13.74
CA VAL A 24 11.36 16.71 -12.42
C VAL A 24 11.00 17.82 -11.43
N ILE A 25 10.67 17.43 -10.20
CA ILE A 25 10.37 18.33 -9.09
C ILE A 25 11.18 17.86 -7.87
N VAL A 26 11.81 18.79 -7.16
CA VAL A 26 12.45 18.57 -5.85
C VAL A 26 11.71 19.39 -4.81
N THR A 27 11.30 18.77 -3.71
CA THR A 27 10.65 19.46 -2.59
C THR A 27 11.31 19.12 -1.27
N ASP A 28 11.11 19.97 -0.27
CA ASP A 28 11.37 19.60 1.11
C ASP A 28 10.27 18.69 1.69
N SER A 29 10.47 18.25 2.92
CA SER A 29 9.53 17.42 3.70
C SER A 29 8.17 18.07 3.98
N SER A 30 8.06 19.41 3.88
CA SER A 30 6.79 20.13 3.97
C SER A 30 6.00 20.13 2.65
N GLY A 31 6.59 19.61 1.57
CA GLY A 31 6.05 19.68 0.22
C GLY A 31 6.29 21.03 -0.46
N SER A 32 7.17 21.88 0.07
CA SER A 32 7.53 23.16 -0.56
C SER A 32 8.50 22.89 -1.71
N ILE A 33 8.15 23.35 -2.91
CA ILE A 33 8.94 23.12 -4.13
C ILE A 33 10.23 23.94 -4.08
N LEU A 34 11.38 23.25 -4.05
CA LEU A 34 12.72 23.84 -4.13
C LEU A 34 13.18 23.99 -5.58
N TYR A 35 12.78 23.07 -6.45
CA TYR A 35 13.05 23.11 -7.90
C TYR A 35 11.94 22.41 -8.67
N SER A 36 11.61 22.93 -9.86
CA SER A 36 10.72 22.26 -10.81
C SER A 36 11.11 22.59 -12.25
N ARG A 37 11.07 21.59 -13.12
CA ARG A 37 11.29 21.75 -14.57
C ARG A 37 10.45 20.74 -15.35
N GLY A 38 9.89 21.17 -16.48
CA GLY A 38 9.02 20.35 -17.33
C GLY A 38 7.59 20.17 -16.81
N ALA A 39 7.41 20.07 -15.49
CA ALA A 39 6.10 20.03 -14.84
C ALA A 39 5.92 21.18 -13.83
N SER A 40 4.85 21.95 -13.98
CA SER A 40 4.52 23.09 -13.11
C SER A 40 3.09 22.98 -12.56
N SER A 41 2.93 22.26 -11.45
CA SER A 41 1.72 22.30 -10.62
C SER A 41 2.17 22.52 -9.18
N GLY A 42 1.76 23.65 -8.58
CA GLY A 42 2.12 23.99 -7.20
C GLY A 42 1.66 22.96 -6.17
N ASN A 43 0.66 22.15 -6.51
CA ASN A 43 0.07 21.15 -5.63
C ASN A 43 0.87 19.83 -5.62
N LEU A 44 1.74 19.57 -6.60
CA LEU A 44 2.50 18.31 -6.68
C LEU A 44 3.42 18.09 -5.48
N GLY A 45 3.99 19.16 -4.93
CA GLY A 45 4.84 19.08 -3.73
C GLY A 45 4.06 18.70 -2.47
N SER A 46 2.91 19.35 -2.24
CA SER A 46 2.01 18.97 -1.14
C SER A 46 1.49 17.54 -1.30
N MET A 47 1.19 17.10 -2.53
CA MET A 47 0.82 15.71 -2.81
C MET A 47 1.96 14.74 -2.50
N ALA A 48 3.21 15.08 -2.83
CA ALA A 48 4.39 14.28 -2.49
C ALA A 48 4.53 14.07 -0.97
N SER A 49 4.47 15.15 -0.19
CA SER A 49 4.59 15.09 1.27
C SER A 49 3.45 14.25 1.89
N VAL A 50 2.20 14.44 1.45
CA VAL A 50 1.06 13.62 1.90
C VAL A 50 1.23 12.14 1.53
N MET A 51 1.70 11.84 0.31
CA MET A 51 1.97 10.45 -0.12
C MET A 51 3.10 9.82 0.71
N ALA A 52 4.16 10.56 0.99
CA ALA A 52 5.30 10.09 1.77
C ALA A 52 4.92 9.80 3.23
N ASP A 53 4.21 10.72 3.89
CA ASP A 53 3.74 10.55 5.26
C ASP A 53 2.75 9.38 5.40
N ALA A 54 1.75 9.29 4.50
CA ALA A 54 0.80 8.19 4.49
C ALA A 54 1.49 6.83 4.26
N SER A 55 2.40 6.74 3.30
CA SER A 55 3.14 5.51 2.98
C SER A 55 4.10 5.11 4.11
N GLY A 56 4.80 6.08 4.71
CA GLY A 56 5.66 5.85 5.86
C GLY A 56 4.89 5.34 7.09
N LYS A 57 3.70 5.89 7.36
CA LYS A 57 2.80 5.40 8.41
C LYS A 57 2.34 3.96 8.15
N LEU A 58 2.03 3.60 6.90
CA LEU A 58 1.64 2.23 6.52
C LEU A 58 2.81 1.24 6.69
N LEU A 59 4.00 1.56 6.17
CA LEU A 59 5.18 0.69 6.27
C LEU A 59 5.64 0.49 7.72
N LYS A 60 5.60 1.54 8.55
CA LYS A 60 5.88 1.45 10.00
C LYS A 60 4.88 0.55 10.72
N ARG A 61 3.57 0.68 10.45
CA ARG A 61 2.53 -0.22 10.98
C ARG A 61 2.66 -1.66 10.49
N ALA A 62 3.16 -1.86 9.27
CA ALA A 62 3.41 -3.18 8.69
C ALA A 62 4.69 -3.84 9.24
N GLY A 63 5.58 -3.08 9.89
CA GLY A 63 6.91 -3.55 10.30
C GLY A 63 7.89 -3.70 9.13
N GLN A 64 7.67 -2.94 8.05
CA GLN A 64 8.42 -3.05 6.78
C GLN A 64 9.51 -1.98 6.61
N GLY A 65 9.80 -1.20 7.65
CA GLY A 65 10.80 -0.13 7.65
C GLY A 65 10.23 1.23 7.24
N ASP A 66 11.10 2.09 6.71
CA ASP A 66 10.78 3.44 6.28
C ASP A 66 10.44 3.52 4.79
N TYR A 67 9.69 4.56 4.42
CA TYR A 67 9.32 4.82 3.02
C TYR A 67 10.50 5.44 2.27
N GLN A 68 11.04 4.73 1.29
CA GLN A 68 12.17 5.20 0.47
C GLN A 68 11.77 5.64 -0.95
N SER A 69 10.81 4.96 -1.58
CA SER A 69 10.36 5.30 -2.93
C SER A 69 9.05 4.63 -3.32
N ALA A 70 8.29 5.25 -4.21
CA ALA A 70 7.21 4.64 -4.95
C ALA A 70 7.39 4.81 -6.47
N VAL A 71 6.79 3.90 -7.23
CA VAL A 71 6.53 4.06 -8.65
C VAL A 71 5.01 3.99 -8.83
N ILE A 72 4.45 4.97 -9.52
CA ILE A 72 3.01 5.07 -9.78
C ILE A 72 2.84 5.11 -11.29
N GLU A 73 2.13 4.13 -11.85
CA GLU A 73 1.84 4.05 -13.28
C GLU A 73 0.42 4.57 -13.57
N PHE A 74 0.32 5.39 -14.61
CA PHE A 74 -0.91 5.97 -15.14
C PHE A 74 -1.12 5.49 -16.58
N PRO A 75 -2.34 5.59 -17.17
CA PRO A 75 -2.60 5.12 -18.54
C PRO A 75 -1.69 5.71 -19.63
N ASP A 76 -1.16 6.92 -19.41
CA ASP A 76 -0.32 7.65 -20.37
C ASP A 76 1.09 7.98 -19.85
N GLY A 77 1.40 7.73 -18.57
CA GLY A 77 2.64 8.16 -17.94
C GLY A 77 2.99 7.41 -16.66
N LYS A 78 4.06 7.83 -16.00
CA LYS A 78 4.66 7.23 -14.82
C LYS A 78 5.17 8.34 -13.92
N MET A 79 5.07 8.16 -12.61
CA MET A 79 5.73 8.99 -11.62
C MET A 79 6.64 8.11 -10.77
N VAL A 80 7.91 8.48 -10.66
CA VAL A 80 8.84 7.92 -9.69
C VAL A 80 8.99 8.94 -8.57
N LEU A 81 8.69 8.56 -7.34
CA LEU A 81 8.84 9.40 -6.16
C LEU A 81 9.90 8.76 -5.25
N LEU A 82 10.94 9.50 -4.89
CA LEU A 82 11.92 9.12 -3.90
C LEU A 82 11.75 9.99 -2.66
N ASN A 83 11.95 9.39 -1.49
CA ASN A 83 11.75 10.02 -0.20
C ASN A 83 12.98 9.79 0.68
N ASP A 84 13.62 10.89 1.04
CA ASP A 84 14.71 11.01 2.01
C ASP A 84 14.49 12.31 2.80
N ASP A 85 15.53 13.03 3.21
CA ASP A 85 15.42 14.42 3.73
C ASP A 85 14.72 15.38 2.74
N LEU A 86 14.79 15.07 1.44
CA LEU A 86 14.05 15.72 0.36
C LEU A 86 13.15 14.72 -0.38
N HIS A 87 12.18 15.24 -1.14
CA HIS A 87 11.38 14.45 -2.07
C HIS A 87 11.79 14.76 -3.51
N LEU A 88 12.14 13.74 -4.28
CA LEU A 88 12.39 13.84 -5.72
C LEU A 88 11.26 13.16 -6.48
N LEU A 89 10.57 13.92 -7.33
CA LEU A 89 9.53 13.43 -8.22
C LEU A 89 10.03 13.50 -9.66
N VAL A 90 10.00 12.38 -10.38
CA VAL A 90 10.26 12.32 -11.82
C VAL A 90 8.99 11.89 -12.54
N LEU A 91 8.52 12.73 -13.46
CA LEU A 91 7.38 12.49 -14.33
C LEU A 91 7.88 12.06 -15.70
N ALA A 92 7.33 10.97 -16.22
CA ALA A 92 7.77 10.40 -17.49
C ALA A 92 6.59 9.79 -18.26
N ASP A 93 6.65 9.79 -19.58
CA ASP A 93 5.65 9.17 -20.45
C ASP A 93 5.65 7.64 -20.30
N LYS A 94 4.63 6.98 -20.85
CA LYS A 94 4.53 5.50 -20.83
C LYS A 94 5.67 4.77 -21.57
N ARG A 95 6.39 5.42 -22.49
CA ARG A 95 7.47 4.83 -23.32
C ARG A 95 8.84 4.87 -22.63
N SER A 96 9.02 5.79 -21.68
CA SER A 96 10.24 5.97 -20.88
C SER A 96 10.81 4.66 -20.31
N ASN A 97 12.14 4.54 -20.28
CA ASN A 97 12.79 3.39 -19.66
C ASN A 97 12.80 3.56 -18.12
N LEU A 98 11.79 2.98 -17.46
CA LEU A 98 11.61 3.07 -16.01
C LEU A 98 12.85 2.65 -15.21
N GLY A 99 13.56 1.60 -15.63
CA GLY A 99 14.79 1.15 -14.98
C GLY A 99 15.91 2.20 -15.04
N LYS A 100 16.08 2.87 -16.20
CA LYS A 100 17.01 3.99 -16.36
C LYS A 100 16.60 5.20 -15.53
N VAL A 101 15.30 5.53 -15.49
CA VAL A 101 14.76 6.63 -14.67
C VAL A 101 15.01 6.39 -13.18
N ILE A 102 14.67 5.22 -12.64
CA ILE A 102 14.90 4.87 -11.22
C ILE A 102 16.40 4.92 -10.87
N LEU A 103 17.26 4.38 -11.75
CA LEU A 103 18.71 4.36 -11.52
C LEU A 103 19.29 5.78 -11.40
N LEU A 104 18.91 6.67 -12.32
CA LEU A 104 19.37 8.07 -12.31
C LEU A 104 18.73 8.86 -11.17
N ALA A 105 17.45 8.68 -10.89
CA ALA A 105 16.76 9.33 -9.78
C ALA A 105 17.37 8.96 -8.41
N ARG A 106 17.81 7.71 -8.22
CA ARG A 106 18.55 7.30 -7.01
C ARG A 106 19.90 7.99 -6.90
N ARG A 107 20.71 7.98 -7.96
CA ARG A 107 22.01 8.71 -7.98
C ARG A 107 21.84 10.21 -7.72
N VAL A 108 20.77 10.80 -8.24
CA VAL A 108 20.45 12.21 -8.01
C VAL A 108 20.05 12.44 -6.55
N MET A 109 19.24 11.57 -5.93
CA MET A 109 18.97 11.69 -4.50
C MET A 109 20.24 11.51 -3.65
N GLU A 110 21.10 10.54 -3.96
CA GLU A 110 22.39 10.38 -3.26
C GLU A 110 23.26 11.65 -3.29
N ARG A 111 23.14 12.49 -4.34
CA ARG A 111 23.78 13.82 -4.42
C ARG A 111 22.99 14.90 -3.68
N LEU A 112 21.66 14.87 -3.73
CA LEU A 112 20.81 15.86 -3.07
C LEU A 112 20.80 15.72 -1.54
N SER A 113 21.03 14.52 -1.01
CA SER A 113 21.19 14.23 0.42
C SER A 113 22.61 14.52 0.94
N ASP A 114 23.50 15.15 0.15
CA ASP A 114 24.80 15.61 0.63
C ASP A 114 24.61 16.77 1.64
N PRO A 115 25.17 16.70 2.86
CA PRO A 115 25.04 17.76 3.85
C PRO A 115 25.49 19.15 3.38
N GLU A 116 26.47 19.24 2.47
CA GLU A 116 26.90 20.54 1.91
C GLU A 116 25.80 21.15 1.02
N ILE A 117 25.12 20.31 0.23
CA ILE A 117 24.00 20.72 -0.65
C ILE A 117 22.76 21.04 0.18
N LEU A 118 22.41 20.23 1.19
CA LEU A 118 21.28 20.50 2.09
C LEU A 118 21.43 21.86 2.81
N HIS A 119 22.63 22.19 3.29
CA HIS A 119 22.89 23.49 3.93
C HIS A 119 22.76 24.68 2.96
N GLU A 120 23.17 24.54 1.69
CA GLU A 120 22.91 25.57 0.68
C GLU A 120 21.42 25.72 0.35
N LEU A 121 20.64 24.63 0.40
CA LEU A 121 19.19 24.65 0.16
C LEU A 121 18.41 25.33 1.29
N GLU A 122 18.82 25.14 2.55
CA GLU A 122 18.26 25.89 3.68
C GLU A 122 18.48 27.40 3.51
N TYR A 123 19.68 27.82 3.08
CA TYR A 123 19.98 29.23 2.81
C TYR A 123 19.09 29.83 1.69
N VAL A 124 18.82 29.07 0.62
CA VAL A 124 17.90 29.49 -0.46
C VAL A 124 16.45 29.60 0.03
N LYS A 125 16.03 28.74 0.97
CA LYS A 125 14.70 28.79 1.58
C LYS A 125 14.51 30.04 2.45
N GLU A 126 15.51 30.43 3.23
CA GLU A 126 15.48 31.67 4.01
C GLU A 126 15.43 32.91 3.11
N GLU A 127 16.31 33.04 2.10
CA GLU A 127 16.29 34.16 1.14
C GLU A 127 14.95 34.28 0.40
N SER A 128 14.35 33.16 0.00
CA SER A 128 13.06 33.13 -0.71
C SER A 128 11.86 33.49 0.18
N SER A 129 11.99 33.28 1.50
CA SER A 129 10.97 33.69 2.49
C SER A 129 11.06 35.18 2.85
N ALA A 130 12.27 35.74 2.83
CA ALA A 130 12.52 37.15 3.14
C ALA A 130 12.26 38.08 1.94
N ALA A 131 12.59 37.64 0.73
CA ALA A 131 12.27 38.34 -0.51
C ALA A 131 11.02 37.72 -1.15
N GLY A 132 9.83 38.24 -0.84
CA GLY A 132 8.57 37.78 -1.43
C GLY A 132 8.57 37.87 -2.96
N ILE A 133 8.89 36.76 -3.63
CA ILE A 133 9.10 36.73 -5.08
C ILE A 133 7.76 36.85 -5.79
N LYS A 134 7.52 38.01 -6.41
CA LYS A 134 6.55 38.13 -7.50
C LYS A 134 6.95 37.19 -8.63
N SER A 135 6.11 36.21 -8.93
CA SER A 135 6.13 35.54 -10.23
C SER A 135 6.11 36.61 -11.33
N THR A 136 7.06 36.54 -12.25
CA THR A 136 7.29 37.56 -13.29
C THR A 136 7.30 36.90 -14.66
N MET A 137 6.69 37.56 -15.65
CA MET A 137 6.54 37.17 -17.06
C MET A 137 5.48 36.08 -17.34
N GLU A 138 4.67 36.14 -18.40
CA GLU A 138 4.07 37.26 -19.15
C GLU A 138 2.95 36.66 -20.01
N PRO A 139 1.73 37.24 -20.11
CA PRO A 139 0.64 36.63 -20.88
C PRO A 139 0.59 37.17 -22.32
N GLU A 140 0.86 36.33 -23.32
CA GLU A 140 0.49 36.65 -24.70
C GLU A 140 -1.01 36.43 -24.97
N ALA A 141 -1.56 37.35 -25.76
CA ALA A 141 -2.97 37.66 -25.86
C ALA A 141 -3.87 36.59 -26.51
N GLY A 142 -5.15 36.62 -26.12
CA GLY A 142 -6.25 36.51 -27.09
C GLY A 142 -7.35 35.50 -26.77
N ILE A 143 -8.46 36.00 -26.21
CA ILE A 143 -9.83 35.90 -26.76
C ILE A 143 -10.79 36.56 -25.75
N THR A 144 -11.53 37.58 -26.19
CA THR A 144 -12.56 38.27 -25.42
C THR A 144 -13.90 37.52 -25.43
N PRO A 145 -14.56 37.30 -24.29
CA PRO A 145 -16.00 37.04 -24.24
C PRO A 145 -16.77 38.37 -24.36
N GLN A 146 -17.81 38.42 -25.20
CA GLN A 146 -18.75 39.54 -25.19
C GLN A 146 -19.74 39.43 -24.03
N SER A 147 -20.21 40.59 -23.57
CA SER A 147 -21.23 40.74 -22.52
C SER A 147 -22.63 40.81 -23.14
N GLU A 148 -23.63 40.30 -22.42
CA GLU A 148 -25.00 40.81 -22.22
C GLU A 148 -25.83 39.65 -21.62
N GLY A 149 -26.72 39.79 -20.64
CA GLY A 149 -27.28 40.97 -19.97
C GLY A 149 -28.79 40.74 -19.69
N SER A 150 -29.39 41.41 -18.69
CA SER A 150 -30.82 41.30 -18.29
C SER A 150 -31.18 39.99 -17.53
N GLU A 151 -31.97 39.91 -16.45
CA GLU A 151 -32.54 40.85 -15.44
C GLU A 151 -33.10 40.01 -14.24
N ALA A 152 -33.56 40.50 -13.09
CA ALA A 152 -33.79 41.86 -12.56
C ALA A 152 -33.55 41.93 -11.02
N SER A 153 -34.11 42.95 -10.36
CA SER A 153 -34.21 43.14 -8.90
C SER A 153 -35.46 42.49 -8.28
N ILE A 154 -35.46 42.25 -6.96
CA ILE A 154 -36.49 42.72 -5.99
C ILE A 154 -35.99 42.48 -4.55
N THR A 155 -36.04 43.53 -3.72
CA THR A 155 -35.93 43.47 -2.26
C THR A 155 -37.31 43.65 -1.61
N SER A 156 -37.60 42.92 -0.52
CA SER A 156 -38.63 43.30 0.45
C SER A 156 -38.31 42.77 1.86
N GLU A 157 -38.66 43.55 2.88
CA GLU A 157 -38.31 43.33 4.28
C GLU A 157 -39.44 42.72 5.13
N SER A 158 -39.04 42.07 6.23
CA SER A 158 -39.62 42.13 7.60
C SER A 158 -41.09 41.79 7.88
N ALA A 159 -41.28 40.69 8.63
CA ALA A 159 -42.05 40.55 9.91
C ALA A 159 -42.37 39.06 10.14
N GLY A 160 -42.40 38.46 11.34
CA GLY A 160 -42.13 38.92 12.72
C GLY A 160 -42.83 37.99 13.74
N SER A 161 -42.30 37.86 14.97
CA SER A 161 -42.80 37.07 16.14
C SER A 161 -42.66 35.52 16.12
N ASP A 162 -42.43 34.80 17.23
CA ASP A 162 -41.95 35.21 18.57
C ASP A 162 -41.36 34.05 19.45
N VAL A 163 -40.29 34.38 20.19
CA VAL A 163 -39.94 34.03 21.60
C VAL A 163 -39.90 32.58 22.14
N SER A 164 -38.70 32.13 22.50
CA SER A 164 -38.20 31.76 23.87
C SER A 164 -36.71 31.36 23.75
N GLY A 165 -35.73 31.66 24.63
CA GLY A 165 -35.68 31.81 26.10
C GLY A 165 -35.29 30.45 26.73
N ILE A 166 -34.24 30.22 27.54
CA ILE A 166 -33.30 31.09 28.30
C ILE A 166 -31.86 30.40 28.35
N PRO A 167 -30.95 30.47 29.38
CA PRO A 167 -29.59 31.04 29.22
C PRO A 167 -28.37 30.10 29.45
N GLU A 168 -27.20 30.76 29.50
CA GLU A 168 -25.86 30.42 30.03
C GLU A 168 -25.72 29.38 31.16
N GLY A 169 -24.53 28.74 31.19
CA GLY A 169 -23.82 28.42 32.45
C GLY A 169 -23.73 26.94 32.83
N ASP A 170 -22.57 26.32 32.61
CA ASP A 170 -21.65 26.01 33.73
C ASP A 170 -20.31 25.40 33.25
N GLU A 171 -19.21 25.89 33.83
CA GLU A 171 -17.91 25.23 33.74
C GLU A 171 -17.89 24.03 34.71
N ILE A 172 -17.54 22.84 34.22
CA ILE A 172 -17.20 21.70 35.10
C ILE A 172 -15.78 21.24 34.82
N ASN A 173 -14.87 21.77 35.64
CA ASN A 173 -13.49 21.36 35.75
C ASN A 173 -13.40 20.11 36.64
N VAL A 174 -13.02 18.96 36.09
CA VAL A 174 -12.71 17.75 36.90
C VAL A 174 -11.33 17.20 36.54
N THR A 175 -10.44 17.37 37.51
CA THR A 175 -9.07 16.86 37.57
C THR A 175 -9.02 15.33 37.41
N ILE A 176 -8.22 14.84 36.45
CA ILE A 176 -7.79 13.43 36.45
C ILE A 176 -6.51 13.35 37.30
N ALA A 177 -6.61 12.70 38.46
CA ALA A 177 -5.49 12.50 39.37
C ALA A 177 -4.54 11.39 38.87
N GLU A 178 -3.24 11.63 38.93
CA GLU A 178 -2.21 10.63 38.68
C GLU A 178 -2.28 9.51 39.74
N GLN A 179 -2.47 8.26 39.31
CA GLN A 179 -2.26 7.10 40.19
C GLN A 179 -0.85 6.54 40.02
N LYS A 180 0.03 6.97 40.94
CA LYS A 180 1.31 6.35 41.26
C LYS A 180 1.10 4.95 41.85
N PRO A 181 1.72 3.88 41.34
CA PRO A 181 1.79 2.61 42.05
C PRO A 181 2.89 2.66 43.12
N GLU A 182 2.53 2.40 44.37
CA GLU A 182 3.51 2.15 45.44
C GLU A 182 3.87 0.67 45.49
N ALA A 183 5.17 0.36 45.53
CA ALA A 183 5.70 -0.97 45.75
C ALA A 183 6.87 -0.92 46.74
N THR A 184 6.60 -1.23 48.01
CA THR A 184 7.57 -1.73 49.01
C THR A 184 7.54 -3.26 48.89
N GLY A 185 8.63 -4.02 48.67
CA GLY A 185 9.96 -3.98 49.32
C GLY A 185 9.91 -4.89 50.57
N GLN A 186 10.83 -5.82 50.87
CA GLN A 186 12.09 -6.30 50.28
C GLN A 186 12.47 -7.66 50.93
N LYS A 187 13.37 -8.44 50.30
CA LYS A 187 14.50 -9.25 50.88
C LYS A 187 15.06 -10.21 49.81
N GLN A 188 16.21 -9.93 49.20
CA GLN A 188 17.60 -10.14 49.67
C GLN A 188 18.15 -11.56 49.45
N ASP A 189 19.21 -11.64 48.63
CA ASP A 189 20.01 -12.84 48.30
C ASP A 189 20.84 -13.35 49.49
N PRO A 190 21.52 -14.52 49.35
CA PRO A 190 22.93 -14.43 48.96
C PRO A 190 23.45 -15.49 47.97
N VAL A 191 24.65 -15.20 47.44
CA VAL A 191 25.40 -15.90 46.39
C VAL A 191 26.04 -17.23 46.84
N HIS A 192 26.04 -18.27 45.97
CA HIS A 192 27.21 -19.15 45.78
C HIS A 192 27.18 -20.00 44.47
N ASP A 193 27.94 -19.54 43.48
CA ASP A 193 29.04 -20.19 42.73
C ASP A 193 29.08 -21.72 42.35
N ILE A 194 29.71 -21.97 41.18
CA ILE A 194 30.28 -23.21 40.57
C ILE A 194 29.35 -24.42 40.22
N SER A 195 29.20 -24.73 38.91
CA SER A 195 29.93 -25.86 38.23
C SER A 195 29.24 -26.51 37.01
N THR A 196 30.07 -27.11 36.14
CA THR A 196 29.79 -27.94 34.94
C THR A 196 29.20 -27.23 33.70
N GLY A 197 29.73 -27.34 32.47
CA GLY A 197 31.03 -27.86 32.01
C GLY A 197 30.93 -28.83 30.81
N VAL A 198 31.39 -28.40 29.61
CA VAL A 198 31.73 -29.27 28.45
C VAL A 198 32.96 -28.68 27.74
N VAL A 199 33.73 -29.55 27.07
CA VAL A 199 35.15 -29.39 26.69
C VAL A 199 35.37 -28.89 25.25
N HIS A 200 36.56 -28.32 25.00
CA HIS A 200 37.13 -27.95 23.69
C HIS A 200 36.96 -28.97 22.56
N GLU A 201 36.88 -28.46 21.33
CA GLU A 201 37.58 -29.04 20.19
C GLU A 201 38.30 -27.93 19.38
N GLN A 202 39.31 -28.31 18.59
CA GLN A 202 40.44 -27.43 18.24
C GLN A 202 40.34 -26.77 16.85
N VAL A 203 41.09 -25.67 16.70
CA VAL A 203 41.35 -25.02 15.41
C VAL A 203 42.57 -25.67 14.75
N GLU A 204 42.46 -26.12 13.50
CA GLU A 204 43.62 -26.42 12.66
C GLU A 204 43.52 -25.68 11.30
N ILE A 205 44.64 -25.09 10.89
CA ILE A 205 44.76 -24.16 9.77
C ILE A 205 45.38 -24.89 8.58
N LEU A 206 44.74 -24.85 7.40
CA LEU A 206 45.35 -25.34 6.16
C LEU A 206 45.27 -24.34 5.00
N LYS A 207 46.30 -24.39 4.16
CA LYS A 207 46.80 -23.27 3.35
C LYS A 207 46.06 -23.06 2.03
N LYS A 208 46.05 -21.81 1.59
CA LYS A 208 45.69 -21.34 0.24
C LYS A 208 46.89 -21.47 -0.71
N PRO A 209 46.73 -21.98 -1.95
CA PRO A 209 47.71 -21.79 -3.02
C PRO A 209 47.34 -20.61 -3.95
N GLU A 210 48.35 -20.02 -4.57
CA GLU A 210 48.23 -18.98 -5.61
C GLU A 210 47.72 -19.55 -6.94
N ILE A 211 47.15 -18.69 -7.78
CA ILE A 211 46.81 -18.98 -9.18
C ILE A 211 47.45 -17.90 -10.05
N GLU A 212 48.36 -18.32 -10.94
CA GLU A 212 48.96 -17.45 -11.96
C GLU A 212 48.00 -17.21 -13.14
N LYS A 213 48.09 -16.02 -13.74
CA LYS A 213 47.41 -15.67 -15.00
C LYS A 213 48.05 -16.39 -16.21
N PRO A 214 47.27 -16.63 -17.26
CA PRO A 214 47.74 -16.28 -18.61
C PRO A 214 46.72 -15.51 -19.46
N GLU A 215 47.23 -14.79 -20.45
CA GLU A 215 46.55 -14.20 -21.63
C GLU A 215 47.29 -14.71 -22.90
N PRO A 216 46.91 -14.35 -24.15
CA PRO A 216 45.67 -14.71 -24.86
C PRO A 216 45.98 -15.34 -26.26
N LEU A 217 45.07 -15.22 -27.25
CA LEU A 217 45.19 -15.60 -28.70
C LEU A 217 44.98 -17.11 -29.03
N GLU A 218 44.39 -17.55 -30.16
CA GLU A 218 43.51 -16.91 -31.17
C GLU A 218 42.72 -17.98 -31.99
N GLU A 219 41.65 -17.54 -32.65
CA GLU A 219 40.98 -18.07 -33.87
C GLU A 219 40.73 -19.59 -34.17
N LYS A 220 39.42 -19.86 -34.34
CA LYS A 220 38.75 -20.52 -35.50
C LYS A 220 38.55 -22.05 -35.63
N ILE A 221 37.26 -22.39 -35.57
CA ILE A 221 36.48 -23.34 -36.41
C ILE A 221 36.75 -24.85 -36.22
N GLU A 222 35.78 -25.54 -35.62
CA GLU A 222 34.92 -26.52 -36.32
C GLU A 222 33.68 -26.87 -35.46
N LYS A 223 32.54 -27.18 -36.09
CA LYS A 223 31.38 -27.83 -35.43
C LYS A 223 31.39 -29.31 -35.81
N PRO A 224 31.07 -30.20 -34.86
CA PRO A 224 29.87 -31.00 -35.11
C PRO A 224 28.93 -31.10 -33.89
N MET A 225 27.66 -31.42 -34.15
CA MET A 225 26.68 -31.78 -33.13
C MET A 225 26.98 -33.16 -32.54
N VAL A 226 26.94 -33.31 -31.22
CA VAL A 226 26.64 -34.57 -30.53
C VAL A 226 25.79 -34.27 -29.30
N GLU A 227 24.65 -34.95 -29.16
CA GLU A 227 23.86 -34.98 -27.93
C GLU A 227 24.54 -35.91 -26.92
N ASP A 228 24.69 -35.51 -25.65
CA ASP A 228 23.76 -35.95 -24.59
C ASP A 228 24.19 -35.41 -23.19
N LYS A 229 23.19 -35.29 -22.31
CA LYS A 229 23.20 -35.06 -20.85
C LYS A 229 24.58 -34.94 -20.14
N PHE A 230 24.76 -33.83 -19.40
CA PHE A 230 24.95 -33.96 -17.94
C PHE A 230 24.31 -32.81 -17.15
N LYS A 231 23.77 -33.13 -15.97
CA LYS A 231 23.00 -32.21 -15.12
C LYS A 231 23.91 -31.28 -14.32
N GLY A 232 23.49 -30.02 -14.18
CA GLY A 232 24.12 -29.02 -13.30
C GLY A 232 23.22 -27.80 -13.13
N SER A 233 21.96 -28.01 -12.74
CA SER A 233 21.04 -26.89 -12.48
C SER A 233 21.51 -26.10 -11.26
N LEU A 234 22.12 -24.94 -11.49
CA LEU A 234 22.14 -23.87 -10.51
C LEU A 234 20.68 -23.57 -10.16
N GLN A 235 20.26 -23.95 -8.96
CA GLN A 235 18.99 -23.51 -8.41
C GLN A 235 19.12 -22.02 -8.12
N SER A 236 18.77 -21.19 -9.11
CA SER A 236 18.29 -19.85 -8.82
C SER A 236 17.11 -20.03 -7.86
N GLN A 237 17.21 -19.44 -6.67
CA GLN A 237 16.05 -19.29 -5.80
C GLN A 237 15.03 -18.48 -6.60
N ALA A 238 13.97 -19.16 -7.06
CA ALA A 238 12.93 -18.50 -7.81
C ALA A 238 12.31 -17.44 -6.90
N ILE A 239 12.45 -16.17 -7.29
CA ILE A 239 11.71 -15.07 -6.69
C ILE A 239 10.23 -15.49 -6.73
N PRO A 240 9.47 -15.41 -5.61
CA PRO A 240 8.08 -15.81 -5.61
C PRO A 240 7.34 -15.12 -6.73
N GLU A 241 6.80 -15.91 -7.68
CA GLU A 241 6.08 -15.39 -8.83
C GLU A 241 4.76 -14.79 -8.31
N VAL A 242 4.78 -13.47 -8.07
CA VAL A 242 3.60 -12.69 -7.71
C VAL A 242 2.72 -12.67 -8.95
N ARG A 243 1.76 -13.59 -9.00
CA ARG A 243 0.76 -13.62 -10.07
C ARG A 243 0.00 -12.28 -10.09
N PRO A 244 -0.48 -11.84 -11.26
CA PRO A 244 -1.29 -10.64 -11.39
C PRO A 244 -2.45 -10.63 -10.37
N PRO A 245 -2.98 -9.45 -9.99
CA PRO A 245 -4.12 -9.38 -9.10
C PRO A 245 -5.22 -10.29 -9.62
N LEU A 246 -5.82 -11.05 -8.70
CA LEU A 246 -6.93 -11.91 -9.01
C LEU A 246 -8.03 -11.09 -9.72
N SER A 247 -8.63 -11.68 -10.74
CA SER A 247 -9.92 -11.24 -11.27
C SER A 247 -10.98 -12.16 -10.71
N LEU A 248 -12.20 -11.65 -10.51
CA LEU A 248 -13.34 -12.54 -10.30
C LEU A 248 -13.49 -13.43 -11.54
N PRO A 249 -13.85 -14.72 -11.37
CA PRO A 249 -14.28 -15.55 -12.49
C PRO A 249 -15.57 -14.99 -13.11
N GLU A 250 -15.93 -15.47 -14.30
CA GLU A 250 -17.23 -15.13 -14.90
C GLU A 250 -18.38 -15.61 -14.01
N LEU A 251 -19.04 -14.66 -13.33
CA LEU A 251 -20.20 -14.94 -12.49
C LEU A 251 -21.45 -15.12 -13.37
N LYS A 252 -22.24 -16.14 -13.05
CA LYS A 252 -23.52 -16.48 -13.69
C LYS A 252 -24.58 -16.59 -12.61
N SER A 253 -25.86 -16.43 -12.93
CA SER A 253 -26.92 -16.75 -11.97
C SER A 253 -26.80 -18.20 -11.50
N ILE A 254 -27.04 -18.44 -10.21
CA ILE A 254 -27.04 -19.76 -9.59
C ILE A 254 -28.36 -19.93 -8.86
N ASP A 255 -29.05 -21.02 -9.14
CA ASP A 255 -30.24 -21.42 -8.39
C ASP A 255 -29.83 -22.25 -7.16
N VAL A 256 -30.57 -22.13 -6.05
CA VAL A 256 -30.33 -22.96 -4.86
C VAL A 256 -30.98 -24.34 -5.07
N PRO A 257 -30.21 -25.45 -5.04
CA PRO A 257 -30.79 -26.78 -5.19
C PRO A 257 -31.66 -27.14 -3.99
N SER A 258 -32.62 -28.06 -4.16
CA SER A 258 -33.37 -28.61 -3.03
C SER A 258 -32.62 -29.71 -2.25
N ASP A 259 -31.45 -30.14 -2.74
CA ASP A 259 -30.61 -31.15 -2.09
C ASP A 259 -29.68 -30.50 -1.05
N PRO A 260 -29.65 -30.96 0.21
CA PRO A 260 -28.87 -30.31 1.27
C PRO A 260 -27.35 -30.26 1.04
N GLU A 261 -26.73 -31.25 0.39
CA GLU A 261 -25.30 -31.20 0.12
C GLU A 261 -24.98 -30.23 -1.03
N ALA A 262 -25.82 -30.21 -2.06
CA ALA A 262 -25.71 -29.23 -3.13
C ALA A 262 -25.96 -27.78 -2.65
N GLN A 263 -26.83 -27.58 -1.63
CA GLN A 263 -26.99 -26.28 -0.95
C GLN A 263 -25.69 -25.82 -0.25
N LYS A 264 -24.98 -26.72 0.43
CA LYS A 264 -23.68 -26.40 1.05
C LYS A 264 -22.65 -26.00 0.00
N GLU A 265 -22.54 -26.73 -1.11
CA GLU A 265 -21.61 -26.41 -2.19
C GLU A 265 -21.93 -25.04 -2.83
N THR A 266 -23.21 -24.71 -3.02
CA THR A 266 -23.63 -23.36 -3.48
C THR A 266 -23.25 -22.27 -2.46
N ALA A 267 -23.49 -22.49 -1.16
CA ALA A 267 -23.10 -21.54 -0.11
C ALA A 267 -21.57 -21.34 -0.07
N LEU A 268 -20.80 -22.43 -0.12
CA LEU A 268 -19.33 -22.40 -0.14
C LEU A 268 -18.79 -21.66 -1.36
N LEU A 269 -19.39 -21.84 -2.55
CA LEU A 269 -19.02 -21.11 -3.76
C LEU A 269 -19.30 -19.59 -3.63
N ILE A 270 -20.42 -19.21 -3.02
CA ILE A 270 -20.74 -17.80 -2.74
C ILE A 270 -19.70 -17.21 -1.77
N TYR A 271 -19.39 -17.90 -0.67
CA TYR A 271 -18.39 -17.44 0.30
C TYR A 271 -16.97 -17.40 -0.26
N GLU A 272 -16.60 -18.34 -1.14
CA GLU A 272 -15.34 -18.32 -1.90
C GLU A 272 -15.22 -17.03 -2.71
N HIS A 273 -16.26 -16.67 -3.45
CA HIS A 273 -16.28 -15.45 -4.25
C HIS A 273 -16.30 -14.18 -3.40
N ILE A 274 -16.98 -14.17 -2.24
CA ILE A 274 -16.96 -13.04 -1.29
C ILE A 274 -15.52 -12.81 -0.74
N LEU A 275 -14.86 -13.86 -0.24
CA LEU A 275 -13.48 -13.77 0.28
C LEU A 275 -12.49 -13.42 -0.84
N LEU A 276 -12.72 -13.94 -2.05
CA LEU A 276 -11.96 -13.58 -3.25
C LEU A 276 -12.12 -12.10 -3.58
N ALA A 277 -13.34 -11.55 -3.59
CA ALA A 277 -13.59 -10.12 -3.83
C ALA A 277 -12.87 -9.21 -2.83
N MET A 278 -12.87 -9.56 -1.53
CA MET A 278 -12.08 -8.85 -0.51
C MET A 278 -10.58 -8.87 -0.84
N SER A 279 -10.06 -10.04 -1.23
CA SER A 279 -8.66 -10.25 -1.61
C SER A 279 -8.27 -9.46 -2.87
N ILE A 280 -9.18 -9.38 -3.85
CA ILE A 280 -9.02 -8.64 -5.11
C ILE A 280 -8.94 -7.15 -4.85
N GLY A 281 -9.96 -6.58 -4.18
CA GLY A 281 -10.00 -5.15 -3.86
C GLY A 281 -8.76 -4.74 -3.06
N ALA A 282 -8.41 -5.53 -2.04
CA ALA A 282 -7.20 -5.33 -1.26
C ALA A 282 -5.94 -5.27 -2.15
N SER A 283 -5.72 -6.32 -2.95
CA SER A 283 -4.55 -6.42 -3.82
C SER A 283 -4.45 -5.33 -4.86
N LYS A 284 -5.59 -4.82 -5.37
CA LYS A 284 -5.64 -3.71 -6.33
C LYS A 284 -5.22 -2.36 -5.72
N ILE A 285 -5.56 -2.11 -4.46
CA ILE A 285 -5.32 -0.81 -3.80
C ILE A 285 -3.98 -0.74 -3.07
N MET A 286 -3.60 -1.78 -2.31
CA MET A 286 -2.37 -1.78 -1.53
C MET A 286 -1.24 -2.66 -2.11
N GLY A 287 -1.54 -3.46 -3.13
CA GLY A 287 -0.62 -4.47 -3.67
C GLY A 287 -0.74 -5.82 -2.95
N VAL A 288 -0.35 -6.89 -3.65
CA VAL A 288 -0.56 -8.28 -3.23
C VAL A 288 0.15 -8.61 -1.90
N ALA A 289 1.44 -8.27 -1.75
CA ALA A 289 2.20 -8.62 -0.55
C ALA A 289 1.63 -8.02 0.76
N PRO A 290 1.35 -6.71 0.88
CA PRO A 290 0.72 -6.15 2.07
C PRO A 290 -0.75 -6.60 2.24
N ALA A 291 -1.52 -6.77 1.16
CA ALA A 291 -2.87 -7.33 1.24
C ALA A 291 -2.86 -8.73 1.87
N GLY A 292 -1.96 -9.61 1.42
CA GLY A 292 -1.82 -10.97 1.96
C GLY A 292 -1.29 -10.98 3.40
N GLY A 293 -0.40 -10.05 3.75
CA GLY A 293 0.07 -9.86 5.12
C GLY A 293 -1.04 -9.38 6.06
N MET A 294 -1.94 -8.52 5.59
CA MET A 294 -3.07 -8.03 6.38
C MET A 294 -4.17 -9.08 6.51
N LEU A 295 -4.55 -9.76 5.41
CA LEU A 295 -5.47 -10.89 5.42
C LEU A 295 -5.03 -11.99 6.39
N ARG A 296 -3.72 -12.32 6.41
CA ARG A 296 -3.18 -13.33 7.34
C ARG A 296 -3.33 -12.93 8.82
N LYS A 297 -3.26 -11.64 9.14
CA LYS A 297 -3.52 -11.11 10.49
C LYS A 297 -5.01 -11.07 10.83
N SER A 298 -5.90 -11.13 9.84
CA SER A 298 -7.34 -11.11 10.02
C SER A 298 -7.99 -12.48 10.21
N LEU A 299 -7.30 -13.59 9.93
CA LEU A 299 -7.91 -14.92 10.01
C LEU A 299 -8.10 -15.34 11.49
N PRO A 300 -9.35 -15.56 11.96
CA PRO A 300 -9.64 -15.84 13.36
C PRO A 300 -9.43 -17.33 13.69
N HIS A 301 -8.17 -17.78 13.66
CA HIS A 301 -7.81 -19.20 13.88
C HIS A 301 -8.28 -19.76 15.23
N ASP A 302 -8.42 -18.93 16.27
CA ASP A 302 -8.89 -19.35 17.59
C ASP A 302 -10.42 -19.56 17.65
N GLU A 303 -11.18 -18.88 16.79
CA GLU A 303 -12.66 -18.89 16.78
C GLU A 303 -13.22 -19.91 15.77
N CYS A 304 -12.47 -20.18 14.70
CA CYS A 304 -12.79 -21.15 13.65
C CYS A 304 -11.66 -22.20 13.47
N PRO A 305 -11.22 -22.90 14.54
CA PRO A 305 -9.99 -23.72 14.52
C PRO A 305 -10.04 -24.91 13.56
N ILE A 306 -11.22 -25.53 13.39
CA ILE A 306 -11.42 -26.66 12.46
C ILE A 306 -11.39 -26.13 11.01
N THR A 307 -12.27 -25.17 10.70
CA THR A 307 -12.39 -24.56 9.38
C THR A 307 -11.06 -23.99 8.88
N LEU A 308 -10.28 -23.35 9.74
CA LEU A 308 -8.99 -22.73 9.41
C LEU A 308 -7.76 -23.62 9.68
N GLU A 309 -7.93 -24.92 9.95
CA GLU A 309 -6.80 -25.83 10.22
C GLU A 309 -5.86 -25.91 9.01
N GLY A 310 -4.64 -25.37 9.15
CA GLY A 310 -3.65 -25.32 8.07
C GLY A 310 -4.05 -24.42 6.88
N VAL A 311 -5.11 -23.62 7.01
CA VAL A 311 -5.54 -22.67 5.97
C VAL A 311 -4.58 -21.48 5.98
N GLY A 312 -3.86 -21.32 4.87
CA GLY A 312 -2.91 -20.22 4.67
C GLY A 312 -3.50 -19.05 3.87
N VAL A 313 -2.69 -18.00 3.74
CA VAL A 313 -2.86 -16.97 2.71
C VAL A 313 -1.82 -17.22 1.62
N LEU A 314 -2.32 -17.42 0.40
CA LEU A 314 -1.58 -17.76 -0.81
C LEU A 314 -0.76 -16.57 -1.35
N SER A 315 0.15 -16.83 -2.30
CA SER A 315 1.07 -15.82 -2.85
C SER A 315 0.38 -14.69 -3.63
N ASN A 316 -0.87 -14.90 -4.03
CA ASN A 316 -1.78 -13.95 -4.68
C ASN A 316 -2.73 -13.24 -3.69
N ALA A 317 -2.44 -13.33 -2.38
CA ALA A 317 -3.19 -12.70 -1.30
C ALA A 317 -4.65 -13.16 -1.10
N SER A 318 -5.03 -14.34 -1.60
CA SER A 318 -6.29 -14.99 -1.24
C SER A 318 -6.12 -16.01 -0.10
N VAL A 319 -7.21 -16.28 0.62
CA VAL A 319 -7.32 -17.45 1.51
C VAL A 319 -7.15 -18.74 0.67
N ASP A 320 -6.53 -19.78 1.23
CA ASP A 320 -6.56 -21.13 0.65
C ASP A 320 -7.95 -21.76 0.84
N PHE A 321 -8.89 -21.34 0.00
CA PHE A 321 -10.28 -21.80 0.07
C PHE A 321 -10.41 -23.30 -0.25
N LYS A 322 -9.47 -23.89 -1.00
CA LYS A 322 -9.45 -25.33 -1.24
C LYS A 322 -9.20 -26.09 0.06
N LYS A 323 -8.19 -25.69 0.84
CA LYS A 323 -7.91 -26.31 2.14
C LYS A 323 -9.05 -26.08 3.15
N LEU A 324 -9.64 -24.88 3.14
CA LEU A 324 -10.82 -24.56 3.94
C LEU A 324 -12.02 -25.46 3.59
N ARG A 325 -12.32 -25.65 2.29
CA ARG A 325 -13.39 -26.55 1.82
C ARG A 325 -13.11 -28.00 2.24
N GLU A 326 -11.87 -28.49 2.08
CA GLU A 326 -11.45 -29.82 2.54
C GLU A 326 -11.68 -30.02 4.05
N ASN A 327 -11.40 -29.02 4.88
CA ASN A 327 -11.64 -29.07 6.33
C ASN A 327 -13.13 -29.15 6.66
N ILE A 328 -13.95 -28.30 6.04
CA ILE A 328 -15.41 -28.28 6.21
C ILE A 328 -16.04 -29.64 5.82
N SER A 329 -15.63 -30.20 4.67
CA SER A 329 -16.08 -31.52 4.23
C SER A 329 -15.63 -32.64 5.18
N ALA A 330 -14.40 -32.59 5.68
CA ALA A 330 -13.86 -33.59 6.61
C ALA A 330 -14.52 -33.55 8.00
N ALA A 331 -14.91 -32.35 8.45
CA ALA A 331 -15.65 -32.15 9.70
C ALA A 331 -17.14 -32.51 9.59
N GLY A 332 -17.68 -32.67 8.37
CA GLY A 332 -19.08 -33.04 8.15
C GLY A 332 -20.08 -31.91 8.44
N TYR A 333 -19.64 -30.65 8.36
CA TYR A 333 -20.45 -29.47 8.71
C TYR A 333 -21.80 -29.41 7.96
N GLY A 334 -22.82 -28.93 8.67
CA GLY A 334 -24.10 -28.48 8.12
C GLY A 334 -24.03 -27.06 7.55
N LEU A 335 -25.08 -26.66 6.81
CA LEU A 335 -25.17 -25.33 6.20
C LEU A 335 -25.03 -24.18 7.23
N GLU A 336 -25.66 -24.32 8.41
CA GLU A 336 -25.60 -23.29 9.46
C GLU A 336 -24.22 -23.19 10.12
N GLU A 337 -23.46 -24.30 10.22
CA GLU A 337 -22.09 -24.29 10.73
C GLU A 337 -21.13 -23.62 9.74
N ILE A 338 -21.31 -23.88 8.43
CA ILE A 338 -20.62 -23.17 7.34
C ILE A 338 -20.92 -21.67 7.42
N LYS A 339 -22.20 -21.29 7.49
CA LYS A 339 -22.62 -19.88 7.57
C LYS A 339 -21.98 -19.19 8.78
N ARG A 340 -22.05 -19.80 9.96
CA ARG A 340 -21.50 -19.25 11.22
C ARG A 340 -19.99 -19.01 11.13
N ASP A 341 -19.22 -20.00 10.67
CA ASP A 341 -17.76 -19.86 10.60
C ASP A 341 -17.34 -18.90 9.47
N MET A 342 -18.05 -18.87 8.33
CA MET A 342 -17.80 -17.89 7.27
C MET A 342 -18.15 -16.47 7.69
N GLU A 343 -19.24 -16.28 8.43
CA GLU A 343 -19.62 -15.00 9.02
C GLU A 343 -18.51 -14.48 9.95
N ILE A 344 -18.02 -15.29 10.88
CA ILE A 344 -16.91 -14.93 11.80
C ILE A 344 -15.66 -14.52 11.02
N ILE A 345 -15.27 -15.28 9.98
CA ILE A 345 -14.12 -14.95 9.13
C ILE A 345 -14.32 -13.62 8.40
N ILE A 346 -15.50 -13.40 7.79
CA ILE A 346 -15.82 -12.18 7.06
C ILE A 346 -15.89 -10.96 7.99
N ILE A 347 -16.47 -11.11 9.19
CA ILE A 347 -16.50 -10.07 10.23
C ILE A 347 -15.06 -9.71 10.61
N SER A 348 -14.22 -10.69 10.97
CA SER A 348 -12.83 -10.43 11.41
C SER A 348 -12.00 -9.73 10.33
N ILE A 349 -12.14 -10.14 9.07
CA ILE A 349 -11.49 -9.46 7.93
C ILE A 349 -12.04 -8.03 7.76
N THR A 350 -13.36 -7.84 7.74
CA THR A 350 -13.99 -6.53 7.58
C THR A 350 -13.60 -5.56 8.69
N GLU A 351 -13.60 -6.02 9.93
CA GLU A 351 -13.22 -5.27 11.11
C GLU A 351 -11.75 -4.85 11.10
N ASN A 352 -10.84 -5.79 10.81
CA ASN A 352 -9.41 -5.46 10.77
C ASN A 352 -9.09 -4.48 9.63
N TYR A 353 -9.66 -4.69 8.43
CA TYR A 353 -9.50 -3.76 7.31
C TYR A 353 -10.10 -2.39 7.64
N GLY A 354 -11.37 -2.34 8.06
CA GLY A 354 -12.08 -1.12 8.42
C GLY A 354 -11.38 -0.30 9.50
N ARG A 355 -10.77 -0.96 10.50
CA ARG A 355 -9.96 -0.32 11.54
C ARG A 355 -8.62 0.21 11.04
N VAL A 356 -7.98 -0.45 10.08
CA VAL A 356 -6.66 -0.05 9.55
C VAL A 356 -6.77 1.08 8.52
N MET A 357 -7.75 1.02 7.62
CA MET A 357 -7.88 1.96 6.48
C MET A 357 -9.13 2.87 6.51
N GLY A 358 -10.06 2.63 7.44
CA GLY A 358 -11.38 3.28 7.48
C GLY A 358 -12.42 2.52 6.65
N TYR A 359 -13.59 2.26 7.23
CA TYR A 359 -14.65 1.47 6.58
C TYR A 359 -15.13 2.03 5.23
N GLY A 360 -15.17 3.36 5.06
CA GLY A 360 -15.52 3.99 3.78
C GLY A 360 -14.51 3.67 2.66
N ALA A 361 -13.21 3.67 2.97
CA ALA A 361 -12.16 3.28 2.02
C ALA A 361 -12.20 1.77 1.73
N PHE A 362 -12.42 0.95 2.77
CA PHE A 362 -12.61 -0.49 2.61
C PHE A 362 -13.80 -0.83 1.70
N ARG A 363 -14.96 -0.20 1.90
CA ARG A 363 -16.13 -0.34 1.01
C ARG A 363 -15.81 0.10 -0.41
N GLY A 364 -15.19 1.28 -0.59
CA GLY A 364 -14.81 1.77 -1.91
C GLY A 364 -13.88 0.82 -2.68
N MET A 365 -12.96 0.17 -1.95
CA MET A 365 -11.97 -0.78 -2.46
C MET A 365 -12.58 -2.08 -3.02
N ILE A 366 -13.64 -2.61 -2.40
CA ILE A 366 -14.26 -3.91 -2.78
C ILE A 366 -15.58 -3.77 -3.55
N ARG A 367 -16.12 -2.54 -3.64
CA ARG A 367 -17.44 -2.25 -4.25
C ARG A 367 -17.62 -2.88 -5.65
N PRO A 368 -16.69 -2.76 -6.61
CA PRO A 368 -16.91 -3.30 -7.95
C PRO A 368 -17.14 -4.83 -7.94
N GLU A 369 -16.32 -5.55 -7.18
CA GLU A 369 -16.40 -7.00 -7.03
C GLU A 369 -17.64 -7.43 -6.24
N PHE A 370 -17.95 -6.76 -5.13
CA PHE A 370 -19.14 -7.07 -4.31
C PHE A 370 -20.46 -6.78 -5.03
N THR A 371 -20.53 -5.70 -5.83
CA THR A 371 -21.70 -5.42 -6.66
C THR A 371 -21.87 -6.47 -7.76
N ALA A 372 -20.77 -6.95 -8.38
CA ALA A 372 -20.84 -8.02 -9.38
C ALA A 372 -21.35 -9.35 -8.77
N ILE A 373 -20.88 -9.71 -7.57
CA ILE A 373 -21.33 -10.88 -6.81
C ILE A 373 -22.82 -10.76 -6.48
N TYR A 374 -23.25 -9.63 -5.93
CA TYR A 374 -24.65 -9.41 -5.58
C TYR A 374 -25.56 -9.47 -6.81
N MET A 375 -25.18 -8.82 -7.92
CA MET A 375 -25.95 -8.89 -9.17
C MET A 375 -26.06 -10.31 -9.75
N ALA A 376 -25.08 -11.18 -9.50
CA ALA A 376 -25.11 -12.56 -9.97
C ALA A 376 -25.84 -13.52 -9.02
N TYR A 377 -25.74 -13.32 -7.70
CA TYR A 377 -26.15 -14.32 -6.70
C TYR A 377 -27.26 -13.88 -5.75
N ARG A 378 -27.80 -12.67 -5.86
CA ARG A 378 -28.81 -12.11 -4.94
C ARG A 378 -29.86 -13.13 -4.51
N ASP A 379 -30.58 -13.73 -5.46
CA ASP A 379 -31.71 -14.61 -5.15
C ASP A 379 -31.26 -15.84 -4.34
N ALA A 380 -30.08 -16.40 -4.65
CA ALA A 380 -29.49 -17.52 -3.91
C ALA A 380 -28.92 -17.10 -2.54
N MET A 381 -28.38 -15.89 -2.42
CA MET A 381 -27.90 -15.34 -1.15
C MET A 381 -29.05 -15.04 -0.21
N ASP A 382 -30.19 -14.58 -0.74
CA ASP A 382 -31.43 -14.36 0.01
C ASP A 382 -32.04 -15.70 0.45
N GLU A 383 -32.15 -16.69 -0.45
CA GLU A 383 -32.68 -18.03 -0.13
C GLU A 383 -31.82 -18.82 0.89
N LEU A 384 -30.49 -18.71 0.83
CA LEU A 384 -29.58 -19.33 1.80
C LEU A 384 -29.46 -18.54 3.12
N GLY A 385 -30.03 -17.32 3.20
CA GLY A 385 -29.92 -16.42 4.35
C GLY A 385 -28.52 -15.83 4.57
N ILE A 386 -27.72 -15.73 3.51
CA ILE A 386 -26.37 -15.13 3.53
C ILE A 386 -26.46 -13.61 3.55
N THR A 387 -27.42 -13.02 2.83
CA THR A 387 -27.63 -11.55 2.77
C THR A 387 -27.88 -10.96 4.16
N GLU A 388 -28.65 -11.66 5.00
CA GLU A 388 -29.04 -11.21 6.34
C GLU A 388 -27.97 -11.45 7.42
N THR A 389 -26.98 -12.28 7.16
CA THR A 389 -25.88 -12.61 8.08
C THR A 389 -24.57 -11.92 7.73
N ILE A 390 -24.40 -11.39 6.51
CA ILE A 390 -23.19 -10.67 6.15
C ILE A 390 -23.02 -9.37 6.97
N HIS A 391 -21.75 -9.03 7.25
CA HIS A 391 -21.35 -7.85 8.01
C HIS A 391 -22.02 -6.54 7.49
N PRO A 392 -22.54 -5.65 8.37
CA PRO A 392 -23.32 -4.47 7.95
C PRO A 392 -22.62 -3.54 6.95
N GLU A 393 -21.30 -3.33 7.08
CA GLU A 393 -20.53 -2.53 6.11
C GLU A 393 -20.44 -3.16 4.71
N LEU A 394 -20.62 -4.48 4.58
CA LEU A 394 -20.70 -5.14 3.28
C LEU A 394 -22.13 -5.01 2.69
N ARG A 395 -23.15 -5.04 3.55
CA ARG A 395 -24.55 -4.84 3.16
C ARG A 395 -24.82 -3.44 2.59
N GLN A 396 -24.19 -2.41 3.18
CA GLN A 396 -24.16 -1.02 2.67
C GLN A 396 -23.50 -0.82 1.29
N ILE A 397 -23.06 -1.89 0.62
CA ILE A 397 -22.60 -1.87 -0.78
C ILE A 397 -23.74 -2.25 -1.74
N TRP A 398 -24.77 -2.93 -1.23
CA TRP A 398 -25.94 -3.43 -1.96
C TRP A 398 -27.17 -2.53 -1.83
N ASP A 399 -27.19 -1.69 -0.78
CA ASP A 399 -28.08 -0.53 -0.61
C ASP A 399 -27.68 0.65 -1.54
#